data_AF-A0A3B0ZQB9-F1
#
_entry.id   AF-A0A3B0ZQB9-F1
#
_cell.length_a   1.000
_cell.length_b   1.000
_cell.length_c   1.000
_cell.angle_alpha   90.00
_cell.angle_beta   90.00
_cell.angle_gamma   90.00
#
_symmetry.space_group_name_H-M   'P 1'
#
loop_
_entity.id
_entity.type
_entity.pdbx_description
1 polymer ?
#
loop_
_entity_poly.entity_id
_entity_poly.type
_entity_poly.pdbx_seq_one_letter_code
_entity_poly.pdbx_strand_id
1 'polypeptide(L)'
;MEADGPLADRAVVEPILADLSRIMTGIAAAGVSLNVLLCLFLARAWQAQLYNPGGFRNEFHALRLGQRLALVSLGFIALSLLPLGVVSHMAGEIVIVILSLYVIQGLALLHSIVAQRGLHVAWLVVLYLVMLFIMPHLLVLVAVMGLVDTWADFRRRLAAK
;
A
#
# COMPACT_ATOMS: atom_id res chain seq x y z
N MET A 1 43.40 6.98 5.71
CA MET A 1 41.97 6.61 5.76
C MET A 1 41.29 7.76 6.46
N GLU A 2 40.80 8.75 5.71
CA GLU A 2 40.21 9.98 6.29
C GLU A 2 39.00 9.61 7.14
N ALA A 3 39.09 9.92 8.43
CA ALA A 3 38.01 9.75 9.40
C ALA A 3 36.99 10.92 9.34
N ASP A 4 37.00 11.70 8.27
CA ASP A 4 36.28 12.97 8.13
C ASP A 4 35.21 12.93 7.01
N GLY A 5 34.62 11.75 6.76
CA GLY A 5 33.47 11.63 5.87
C GLY A 5 32.22 12.26 6.48
N PRO A 6 31.22 12.69 5.69
CA PRO A 6 29.97 13.30 6.19
C PRO A 6 29.20 12.46 7.24
N LEU A 7 29.47 11.15 7.30
CA LEU A 7 28.88 10.20 8.23
C LEU A 7 29.68 10.05 9.54
N ALA A 8 30.87 10.65 9.66
CA ALA A 8 31.64 10.72 10.90
C ALA A 8 31.19 11.89 11.79
N ASP A 9 30.52 12.89 11.21
CA ASP A 9 29.97 14.03 11.94
C ASP A 9 28.65 13.66 12.63
N ARG A 10 28.69 13.60 13.97
CA ARG A 10 27.51 13.32 14.79
C ARG A 10 26.41 14.36 14.60
N ALA A 11 26.75 15.61 14.34
CA ALA A 11 25.76 16.67 14.12
C ALA A 11 24.91 16.43 12.85
N VAL A 12 25.44 15.69 11.88
CA VAL A 12 24.72 15.26 10.67
C VAL A 12 23.98 13.96 10.89
N VAL A 13 24.57 13.00 11.60
CA VAL A 13 24.04 11.63 11.75
C VAL A 13 22.90 11.54 12.76
N GLU A 14 22.99 12.25 13.90
CA GLU A 14 21.96 12.22 14.95
C GLU A 14 20.55 12.64 14.48
N PRO A 15 20.35 13.75 13.75
CA PRO A 15 19.01 14.11 13.27
C PRO A 15 18.46 13.11 12.25
N ILE A 16 19.31 12.57 11.38
CA ILE A 16 18.89 11.52 10.43
C ILE A 16 18.42 10.28 11.17
N LEU A 17 19.19 9.81 12.17
CA LEU A 17 18.79 8.67 13.00
C LEU A 17 17.50 8.96 13.79
N ALA A 18 17.35 10.17 14.33
CA ALA A 18 16.14 10.57 15.01
C ALA A 18 14.93 10.49 14.06
N ASP A 19 15.04 11.02 12.84
CA ASP A 19 13.96 10.99 11.86
C ASP A 19 13.64 9.57 11.37
N LEU A 20 14.65 8.74 11.15
CA LEU A 20 14.45 7.34 10.79
C LEU A 20 13.78 6.55 11.93
N SER A 21 14.19 6.77 13.17
CA SER A 21 13.65 6.06 14.34
C SER A 21 12.14 6.27 14.50
N ARG A 22 11.66 7.47 14.13
CA ARG A 22 10.26 7.89 14.21
C ARG A 22 9.33 7.08 13.32
N ILE A 23 9.82 6.51 12.22
CA ILE A 23 8.99 5.73 11.29
C ILE A 23 9.20 4.21 11.43
N MET A 24 10.16 3.78 12.24
CA MET A 24 10.53 2.35 12.32
C MET A 24 9.39 1.47 12.80
N THR A 25 8.61 1.90 13.80
CA THR A 25 7.54 1.04 14.34
C THR A 25 6.38 0.94 13.34
N GLY A 26 6.04 2.04 12.66
CA GLY A 26 5.08 2.03 11.55
C GLY A 26 5.51 1.12 10.40
N ILE A 27 6.79 1.16 9.98
CA ILE A 27 7.33 0.25 8.96
C ILE A 27 7.28 -1.21 9.43
N ALA A 28 7.68 -1.49 10.67
CA ALA A 28 7.64 -2.84 11.22
C ALA A 28 6.20 -3.39 11.27
N ALA A 29 5.25 -2.59 11.75
CA ALA A 29 3.83 -2.95 11.80
C ALA A 29 3.25 -3.19 10.40
N ALA A 30 3.59 -2.34 9.42
CA ALA A 30 3.17 -2.53 8.03
C ALA A 30 3.78 -3.82 7.45
N GLY A 31 5.06 -4.09 7.70
CA GLY A 31 5.74 -5.31 7.27
C GLY A 31 5.09 -6.58 7.82
N VAL A 32 4.78 -6.62 9.12
CA VAL A 32 4.06 -7.74 9.75
C VAL A 32 2.66 -7.88 9.17
N SER A 33 1.93 -6.78 8.98
CA SER A 33 0.59 -6.80 8.40
C SER A 33 0.59 -7.36 6.98
N LEU A 34 1.51 -6.90 6.13
CA LEU A 34 1.69 -7.40 4.78
C LEU A 34 2.10 -8.87 4.76
N ASN A 35 2.96 -9.30 5.67
CA ASN A 35 3.37 -10.70 5.78
C ASN A 35 2.18 -11.61 6.11
N VAL A 36 1.36 -11.24 7.10
CA VAL A 36 0.14 -11.98 7.45
C VAL A 36 -0.82 -12.03 6.27
N LEU A 37 -1.06 -10.90 5.60
CA LEU A 37 -1.93 -10.84 4.42
C LEU A 37 -1.41 -11.69 3.26
N LEU A 38 -0.10 -11.70 3.02
CA LEU A 38 0.51 -12.53 1.98
C LEU A 38 0.30 -14.02 2.28
N CYS A 39 0.52 -14.44 3.53
CA CYS A 39 0.26 -15.82 3.96
C CYS A 39 -1.21 -16.21 3.77
N LEU A 40 -2.15 -15.32 4.14
CA LEU A 40 -3.59 -15.54 3.95
C LEU A 40 -3.98 -15.62 2.48
N PHE A 41 -3.44 -14.75 1.62
CA PHE A 41 -3.69 -14.78 0.18
C PHE A 41 -3.11 -16.04 -0.46
N LEU A 42 -1.92 -16.49 -0.06
CA LEU A 42 -1.34 -17.73 -0.56
C LEU A 42 -2.18 -18.94 -0.17
N ALA A 43 -2.58 -19.03 1.12
CA ALA A 43 -3.46 -20.09 1.60
C ALA A 43 -4.81 -20.08 0.87
N ARG A 44 -5.42 -18.91 0.69
CA ARG A 44 -6.66 -18.76 -0.07
C ARG A 44 -6.49 -19.13 -1.54
N ALA A 45 -5.37 -18.79 -2.17
CA ALA A 45 -5.07 -19.13 -3.56
C ALA A 45 -4.91 -20.64 -3.75
N TRP A 46 -4.19 -21.33 -2.86
CA TRP A 46 -4.09 -22.79 -2.88
C TRP A 46 -5.44 -23.47 -2.64
N GLN A 47 -6.23 -22.96 -1.69
CA GLN A 47 -7.59 -23.46 -1.46
C GLN A 47 -8.46 -23.30 -2.72
N ALA A 48 -8.39 -22.15 -3.39
CA ALA A 48 -9.12 -21.93 -4.65
C ALA A 48 -8.67 -22.90 -5.73
N GLN A 49 -7.36 -23.12 -5.91
CA GLN A 49 -6.88 -24.04 -6.93
C GLN A 49 -7.41 -25.48 -6.75
N LEU A 50 -7.56 -25.94 -5.50
CA LEU A 50 -8.02 -27.30 -5.22
C LEU A 50 -9.56 -27.43 -5.26
N TYR A 51 -10.30 -26.45 -4.75
CA TYR A 51 -11.75 -26.59 -4.52
C TYR A 51 -12.63 -25.64 -5.36
N ASN A 52 -12.08 -24.53 -5.87
CA ASN A 52 -12.82 -23.54 -6.66
C ASN A 52 -11.88 -22.83 -7.67
N PRO A 53 -11.47 -23.52 -8.76
CA PRO A 53 -10.45 -23.02 -9.66
C PRO A 53 -10.78 -21.62 -10.20
N GLY A 54 -9.84 -20.68 -10.02
CA GLY A 54 -10.03 -19.27 -10.39
C GLY A 54 -10.80 -18.41 -9.38
N GLY A 55 -11.33 -18.99 -8.29
CA GLY A 55 -12.07 -18.27 -7.26
C GLY A 55 -11.29 -17.13 -6.60
N PHE A 56 -10.02 -17.36 -6.27
CA PHE A 56 -9.16 -16.33 -5.68
C PHE A 56 -9.00 -15.10 -6.58
N ARG A 57 -8.93 -15.28 -7.91
CA ARG A 57 -8.85 -14.16 -8.86
C ARG A 57 -10.08 -13.26 -8.72
N ASN A 58 -11.27 -13.85 -8.71
CA ASN A 58 -12.52 -13.09 -8.62
C ASN A 58 -12.63 -12.37 -7.28
N GLU A 59 -12.22 -13.02 -6.18
CA GLU A 59 -12.22 -12.43 -4.84
C GLU A 59 -11.22 -11.28 -4.71
N PHE A 60 -9.99 -11.46 -5.20
CA PHE A 60 -8.99 -10.40 -5.23
C PHE A 60 -9.47 -9.22 -6.10
N HIS A 61 -10.06 -9.49 -7.27
CA HIS A 61 -10.67 -8.46 -8.11
C HIS A 61 -11.91 -7.80 -7.49
N ALA A 62 -12.51 -8.37 -6.44
CA ALA A 62 -13.61 -7.77 -5.70
C ALA A 62 -13.17 -7.06 -4.42
N LEU A 63 -11.89 -7.16 -4.05
CA LEU A 63 -11.37 -6.63 -2.78
C LEU A 63 -11.57 -5.10 -2.68
N ARG A 64 -12.29 -4.69 -1.64
CA ARG A 64 -12.59 -3.30 -1.28
C ARG A 64 -12.64 -3.15 0.24
N LEU A 65 -11.91 -2.17 0.78
CA LEU A 65 -11.90 -1.85 2.22
C LEU A 65 -13.18 -1.10 2.66
N GLY A 66 -13.87 -0.45 1.72
CA GLY A 66 -15.17 0.19 1.96
C GLY A 66 -15.09 1.58 2.61
N GLN A 67 -16.18 2.33 2.50
CA GLN A 67 -16.21 3.77 2.82
C GLN A 67 -15.91 4.08 4.29
N ARG A 68 -16.31 3.20 5.21
CA ARG A 68 -16.06 3.40 6.65
C ARG A 68 -14.56 3.40 6.95
N LEU A 69 -13.83 2.42 6.45
CA LEU A 69 -12.38 2.38 6.61
C LEU A 69 -11.70 3.56 5.90
N ALA A 70 -12.22 3.97 4.74
CA ALA A 70 -11.71 5.14 4.03
C ALA A 70 -11.88 6.45 4.80
N LEU A 71 -13.02 6.66 5.48
CA LEU A 71 -13.21 7.81 6.37
C LEU A 71 -12.29 7.76 7.59
N VAL A 72 -12.13 6.59 8.22
CA VAL A 72 -11.17 6.40 9.33
C VAL A 72 -9.75 6.71 8.86
N SER A 73 -9.39 6.28 7.65
CA SER A 73 -8.08 6.53 7.05
C SER A 73 -7.82 8.02 6.84
N LEU A 74 -8.80 8.75 6.30
CA LEU A 74 -8.72 10.21 6.17
C LEU A 74 -8.61 10.89 7.55
N GLY A 75 -9.28 10.37 8.57
CA GLY A 75 -9.15 10.84 9.94
C GLY A 75 -7.72 10.72 10.48
N PHE A 76 -7.07 9.57 10.31
CA PHE A 76 -5.68 9.38 10.72
C PHE A 76 -4.69 10.23 9.90
N ILE A 77 -4.93 10.39 8.59
CA ILE A 77 -4.13 11.29 7.74
C ILE A 77 -4.28 12.74 8.21
N ALA A 78 -5.49 13.20 8.51
CA ALA A 78 -5.69 14.55 9.04
C ALA A 78 -5.00 14.72 10.40
N LEU A 79 -5.14 13.74 11.29
CA LEU A 79 -4.55 13.76 12.63
C LEU A 79 -3.02 13.81 12.59
N SER A 80 -2.39 13.10 11.64
CA SER A 80 -0.93 13.09 11.49
C SER A 80 -0.35 14.42 11.01
N LEU A 81 -1.17 15.25 10.34
CA LEU A 81 -0.77 16.57 9.84
C LEU A 81 -0.96 17.70 10.86
N LEU A 82 -1.67 17.46 11.96
CA LEU A 82 -1.86 18.45 13.02
C LEU A 82 -0.59 18.58 13.89
N PRO A 83 -0.34 19.73 14.54
CA PRO A 83 0.80 19.90 15.44
C PRO A 83 0.48 19.41 16.87
N LEU A 84 0.12 18.13 17.05
CA LEU A 84 -0.27 17.55 18.35
C LEU A 84 0.83 16.70 19.02
N GLY A 85 2.08 16.84 18.58
CA GLY A 85 3.22 16.11 19.15
C GLY A 85 3.10 14.58 18.97
N VAL A 86 3.12 13.85 20.08
CA VAL A 86 3.10 12.37 20.10
C VAL A 86 1.87 11.78 19.40
N VAL A 87 0.71 12.43 19.52
CA VAL A 87 -0.53 11.94 18.90
C VAL A 87 -0.41 11.94 17.37
N SER A 88 0.10 13.03 16.80
CA SER A 88 0.29 13.16 15.35
C SER A 88 1.36 12.21 14.84
N HIS A 89 2.41 11.96 15.63
CA HIS A 89 3.42 10.96 15.34
C HIS A 89 2.82 9.54 15.23
N MET A 90 2.09 9.10 16.27
CA MET A 90 1.45 7.79 16.29
C MET A 90 0.43 7.65 15.15
N ALA A 91 -0.32 8.72 14.85
CA ALA A 91 -1.22 8.74 13.71
C ALA A 91 -0.45 8.54 12.39
N GLY A 92 0.71 9.18 12.22
CA GLY A 92 1.59 8.99 11.07
C GLY A 92 2.05 7.54 10.91
N GLU A 93 2.42 6.87 12.01
CA GLU A 93 2.82 5.46 11.99
C GLU A 93 1.66 4.53 11.59
N ILE A 94 0.44 4.82 12.07
CA ILE A 94 -0.77 4.12 11.65
C ILE A 94 -1.08 4.35 10.16
N VAL A 95 -0.83 5.57 9.66
CA VAL A 95 -1.00 5.90 8.23
C VAL A 95 -0.09 5.04 7.36
N ILE A 96 1.13 4.69 7.81
CA ILE A 96 2.03 3.78 7.06
C ILE A 96 1.38 2.40 6.88
N VAL A 97 0.76 1.86 7.94
CA VAL A 97 0.03 0.58 7.86
C VAL A 97 -1.18 0.71 6.93
N ILE A 98 -1.97 1.76 7.08
CA ILE A 98 -3.14 2.03 6.23
C ILE A 98 -2.75 2.13 4.76
N LEU A 99 -1.66 2.84 4.44
CA LEU A 99 -1.15 2.98 3.10
C LEU A 99 -0.84 1.61 2.48
N SER A 100 -0.22 0.71 3.24
CA SER A 100 0.10 -0.65 2.79
C SER A 100 -1.16 -1.45 2.40
N LEU A 101 -2.27 -1.28 3.13
CA LEU A 101 -3.56 -1.91 2.83
C LEU A 101 -4.17 -1.34 1.54
N TYR A 102 -4.07 -0.02 1.34
CA TYR A 102 -4.55 0.60 0.11
C TYR A 102 -3.70 0.28 -1.11
N VAL A 103 -2.40 0.00 -0.97
CA VAL A 103 -1.60 -0.55 -2.08
C VAL A 103 -2.22 -1.86 -2.56
N ILE A 104 -2.59 -2.77 -1.64
CA ILE A 104 -3.25 -4.03 -2.00
C ILE A 104 -4.59 -3.77 -2.70
N GLN A 105 -5.43 -2.88 -2.17
CA GLN A 105 -6.70 -2.51 -2.81
C GLN A 105 -6.49 -1.87 -4.20
N GLY A 106 -5.48 -1.01 -4.35
CA GLY A 106 -5.12 -0.38 -5.62
C GLY A 106 -4.62 -1.39 -6.66
N LEU A 107 -3.80 -2.36 -6.25
CA LEU A 107 -3.40 -3.47 -7.11
C LEU A 107 -4.61 -4.33 -7.53
N ALA A 108 -5.50 -4.65 -6.57
CA ALA A 108 -6.75 -5.34 -6.86
C ALA A 108 -7.62 -4.58 -7.88
N LEU A 109 -7.64 -3.24 -7.81
CA LEU A 109 -8.33 -2.38 -8.78
C LEU A 109 -7.70 -2.53 -10.16
N LEU A 110 -6.38 -2.38 -10.27
CA LEU A 110 -5.67 -2.45 -11.55
C LEU A 110 -5.82 -3.83 -12.21
N HIS A 111 -5.73 -4.92 -11.44
CA HIS A 111 -5.97 -6.28 -11.95
C HIS A 111 -7.40 -6.44 -12.49
N SER A 112 -8.38 -5.88 -11.78
CA SER A 112 -9.77 -5.90 -12.21
C SER A 112 -10.00 -5.08 -13.48
N ILE A 113 -9.40 -3.89 -13.59
CA ILE A 113 -9.52 -3.05 -14.80
C ILE A 113 -8.90 -3.77 -16.00
N VAL A 114 -7.69 -4.32 -15.87
CA VAL A 114 -7.01 -5.06 -16.95
C VAL A 114 -7.87 -6.22 -17.43
N ALA A 115 -8.46 -6.99 -16.50
CA ALA A 115 -9.34 -8.09 -16.84
C ALA A 115 -10.65 -7.63 -17.50
N GLN A 116 -11.34 -6.63 -16.93
CA GLN A 116 -12.62 -6.14 -17.46
C GLN A 116 -12.50 -5.47 -18.82
N ARG A 117 -11.36 -4.83 -19.10
CA ARG A 117 -11.07 -4.17 -20.37
C ARG A 117 -10.42 -5.09 -21.41
N GLY A 118 -10.14 -6.35 -21.07
CA GLY A 118 -9.44 -7.27 -21.94
C GLY A 118 -8.03 -6.80 -22.32
N LEU A 119 -7.37 -6.03 -21.46
CA LEU A 119 -6.02 -5.54 -21.71
C LEU A 119 -4.99 -6.66 -21.57
N HIS A 120 -3.89 -6.56 -22.31
CA HIS A 120 -2.80 -7.53 -22.23
C HIS A 120 -2.11 -7.52 -20.85
N VAL A 121 -1.74 -8.69 -20.33
CA VAL A 121 -1.09 -8.87 -19.01
C VAL A 121 0.23 -8.09 -18.87
N ALA A 122 0.89 -7.77 -19.98
CA ALA A 122 2.12 -6.99 -20.00
C ALA A 122 1.99 -5.63 -19.28
N TRP A 123 0.79 -5.02 -19.26
CA TRP A 123 0.57 -3.79 -18.49
C TRP A 123 0.79 -3.97 -17.00
N LEU A 124 0.40 -5.11 -16.44
CA LEU A 124 0.66 -5.44 -15.03
C LEU A 124 2.14 -5.73 -14.80
N VAL A 125 2.81 -6.42 -15.72
CA VAL A 125 4.25 -6.68 -15.63
C VAL A 125 5.04 -5.37 -15.60
N VAL A 126 4.75 -4.45 -16.53
CA VAL A 126 5.37 -3.11 -16.57
C VAL A 126 5.08 -2.33 -15.29
N LEU A 127 3.83 -2.34 -14.81
CA LEU A 127 3.45 -1.72 -13.54
C LEU A 127 4.35 -2.21 -12.40
N TYR A 128 4.50 -3.53 -12.23
CA TYR A 128 5.32 -4.10 -11.15
C TYR A 128 6.81 -3.77 -11.31
N LEU A 129 7.36 -3.84 -12.52
CA LEU A 129 8.77 -3.51 -12.76
C LEU A 129 9.07 -2.03 -12.48
N VAL A 130 8.21 -1.13 -12.97
CA VAL A 130 8.34 0.31 -12.71
C VAL A 130 8.20 0.58 -11.22
N MET A 131 7.17 0.00 -10.57
CA MET A 131 6.90 0.20 -9.16
C MET A 131 8.03 -0.31 -8.26
N LEU A 132 8.69 -1.41 -8.60
CA LEU A 132 9.73 -2.00 -7.74
C LEU A 132 11.13 -1.45 -8.02
N PHE A 133 11.50 -1.23 -9.29
CA PHE A 133 12.89 -0.94 -9.67
C PHE A 133 13.14 0.49 -10.15
N ILE A 134 12.12 1.17 -10.67
CA ILE A 134 12.31 2.47 -11.34
C ILE A 134 11.77 3.62 -10.48
N MET A 135 10.54 3.50 -9.98
CA MET A 135 9.85 4.52 -9.21
C MET A 135 9.04 3.90 -8.06
N PRO A 136 9.67 3.67 -6.88
CA PRO A 136 8.97 3.14 -5.69
C PRO A 136 7.84 4.05 -5.20
N HIS A 137 7.93 5.36 -5.46
CA HIS A 137 6.86 6.34 -5.17
C HIS A 137 5.53 6.00 -5.86
N LEU A 138 5.54 5.17 -6.91
CA LEU A 138 4.33 4.67 -7.57
C LEU A 138 3.44 3.87 -6.60
N LEU A 139 3.99 3.27 -5.53
CA LEU A 139 3.22 2.64 -4.46
C LEU A 139 2.21 3.61 -3.83
N VAL A 140 2.63 4.85 -3.57
CA VAL A 140 1.75 5.87 -2.99
C VAL A 140 0.62 6.21 -3.95
N LEU A 141 0.92 6.35 -5.25
CA LEU A 141 -0.10 6.60 -6.27
C LEU A 141 -1.10 5.45 -6.38
N VAL A 142 -0.63 4.20 -6.36
CA VAL A 142 -1.49 3.01 -6.36
C VAL A 142 -2.38 2.98 -5.11
N ALA A 143 -1.85 3.32 -3.94
CA ALA A 143 -2.63 3.41 -2.72
C ALA A 143 -3.70 4.51 -2.80
N VAL A 144 -3.36 5.70 -3.30
CA VAL A 144 -4.32 6.79 -3.51
C VAL A 144 -5.44 6.35 -4.48
N MET A 145 -5.10 5.66 -5.58
CA MET A 145 -6.11 5.09 -6.48
C MET A 145 -7.02 4.10 -5.76
N GLY A 146 -6.45 3.24 -4.92
CA GLY A 146 -7.21 2.31 -4.07
C GLY A 146 -8.17 3.03 -3.13
N LEU A 147 -7.71 4.07 -2.44
CA LEU A 147 -8.53 4.88 -1.55
C LEU A 147 -9.67 5.57 -2.30
N VAL A 148 -9.38 6.22 -3.42
CA VAL A 148 -10.35 6.95 -4.24
C VAL A 148 -11.39 6.02 -4.87
N ASP A 149 -11.04 4.78 -5.26
CA ASP A 149 -12.00 3.78 -5.79
C ASP A 149 -13.19 3.57 -4.86
N THR A 150 -12.99 3.75 -3.56
CA THR A 150 -14.02 3.53 -2.53
C THR A 150 -15.24 4.44 -2.71
N TRP A 151 -15.06 5.62 -3.31
CA TRP A 151 -16.15 6.54 -3.64
C TRP A 151 -16.37 6.69 -5.14
N ALA A 152 -15.28 6.70 -5.93
CA ALA A 152 -15.37 6.85 -7.37
C ALA A 152 -16.01 5.64 -8.05
N ASP A 153 -15.88 4.45 -7.47
CA ASP A 153 -16.36 3.18 -8.02
C ASP A 153 -15.86 2.96 -9.46
N PHE A 154 -14.54 3.04 -9.64
CA PHE A 154 -13.90 2.94 -10.96
C PHE A 154 -14.20 1.61 -11.63
N ARG A 155 -14.30 0.52 -10.86
CA ARG A 155 -14.66 -0.81 -11.39
C ARG A 155 -16.00 -0.80 -12.11
N ARG A 156 -17.00 -0.06 -11.62
CA ARG A 156 -18.30 0.05 -12.30
C ARG A 156 -18.25 1.00 -13.49
N ARG A 157 -17.55 2.13 -13.35
CA ARG A 157 -17.47 3.16 -14.40
C ARG A 157 -16.63 2.74 -15.60
N LEU A 158 -15.62 1.91 -15.35
CA LEU A 158 -14.69 1.43 -16.37
C LEU A 158 -15.03 0.03 -16.85
N ALA A 159 -16.08 -0.62 -16.31
CA ALA A 159 -16.63 -1.82 -16.90
C ALA A 159 -16.96 -1.54 -18.37
N ALA A 160 -16.46 -2.39 -19.27
CA ALA A 160 -16.69 -2.25 -20.70
C ALA A 160 -18.21 -2.24 -20.97
N LYS A 161 -18.64 -1.32 -21.84
CA LYS A 161 -19.97 -1.37 -22.46
C LYS A 161 -19.96 -2.43 -23.55
#